data_AF-A0A2I0FHT7-F1
#
_entry.id   AF-A0A2I0FHT7-F1
#
_cell.length_a   1.000
_cell.length_b   1.000
_cell.length_c   1.000
_cell.angle_alpha   90.00
_cell.angle_beta   90.00
_cell.angle_gamma   90.00
#
_symmetry.space_group_name_H-M   'P 1'
#
loop_
_entity.id
_entity.type
_entity.pdbx_description
1 polymer ?
#
loop_
_entity_poly.entity_id
_entity_poly.type
_entity_poly.pdbx_seq_one_letter_code
_entity_poly.pdbx_strand_id
1 'polypeptide(L)' 'MTAQGQAALSLAEFDKSAMMDGIRSMIHEAAITGARLVFIVNEKLGTTREAIFIVTLLRLHGYEVKFHQEGISIKL' A
#
# COMPACT_ATOMS: atom_id res chain seq x y z
N MET A 1 17.36 -1.49 28.70
CA MET A 1 16.32 -2.12 27.87
C MET A 1 16.66 -1.83 26.42
N THR A 2 17.40 -2.74 25.80
CA THR A 2 17.82 -2.68 24.40
C THR A 2 16.60 -2.81 23.51
N ALA A 3 16.36 -1.81 22.67
CA ALA A 3 15.39 -1.89 21.58
C ALA A 3 15.82 -3.06 20.67
N GLN A 4 15.22 -4.23 20.88
CA GLN A 4 15.36 -5.37 19.98
C GLN A 4 14.88 -4.92 18.62
N GLY A 5 15.82 -4.89 17.67
CA GLY A 5 15.57 -4.52 16.30
C GLY A 5 14.41 -5.34 15.75
N GLN A 6 13.30 -4.65 15.47
CA GLN A 6 12.40 -5.13 14.44
C GLN A 6 13.26 -5.33 13.20
N ALA A 7 13.46 -6.58 12.81
CA ALA A 7 14.15 -6.91 11.57
C ALA A 7 13.58 -5.99 10.49
N ALA A 8 14.45 -5.30 9.78
CA ALA A 8 14.03 -4.40 8.73
C ALA A 8 13.27 -5.24 7.69
N LEU A 9 11.93 -5.23 7.76
CA LEU A 9 11.07 -5.90 6.79
C LEU A 9 11.54 -5.49 5.41
N SER A 10 11.96 -6.47 4.60
CA SER A 10 12.36 -6.21 3.23
C SER A 10 11.12 -5.91 2.39
N LEU A 11 11.31 -5.24 1.26
CA LEU A 11 10.19 -4.93 0.35
C LEU A 11 9.48 -6.22 -0.13
N ALA A 12 10.23 -7.32 -0.31
CA ALA A 12 9.69 -8.61 -0.74
C ALA A 12 8.91 -9.34 0.35
N GLU A 13 9.31 -9.22 1.62
CA GLU A 13 8.52 -9.74 2.75
C GLU A 13 7.25 -8.92 2.95
N PHE A 14 7.35 -7.60 2.79
CA PHE A 14 6.20 -6.71 2.88
C PHE A 14 5.18 -6.95 1.77
N ASP A 15 5.63 -7.30 0.55
CA ASP A 15 4.74 -7.68 -0.55
C ASP A 15 3.85 -8.89 -0.21
N LYS A 16 4.34 -9.82 0.60
CA LYS A 16 3.59 -10.99 1.07
C LYS A 16 2.80 -10.75 2.36
N SER A 17 2.76 -9.51 2.84
CA SER A 17 2.10 -9.18 4.11
C SER A 17 0.58 -9.09 3.95
N ALA A 18 -0.14 -9.32 5.06
CA ALA A 18 -1.59 -9.14 5.13
C ALA A 18 -2.04 -7.71 4.79
N MET A 19 -1.17 -6.71 5.02
CA MET A 19 -1.44 -5.32 4.65
C MET A 19 -1.50 -5.16 3.12
N MET A 20 -0.50 -5.70 2.40
CA MET A 20 -0.49 -5.65 0.93
C MET A 20 -1.60 -6.50 0.32
N ASP A 21 -1.92 -7.65 0.90
CA ASP A 21 -3.08 -8.45 0.49
C ASP A 21 -4.39 -7.67 0.63
N GLY A 22 -4.58 -6.98 1.76
CA GLY A 22 -5.76 -6.12 1.96
C GLY A 22 -5.88 -5.01 0.91
N ILE A 23 -4.75 -4.38 0.56
CA ILE A 23 -4.71 -3.33 -0.46
C ILE A 23 -5.03 -3.89 -1.84
N ARG A 24 -4.46 -5.04 -2.21
CA ARG A 24 -4.77 -5.73 -3.47
C ARG A 24 -6.25 -6.10 -3.57
N SER A 25 -6.84 -6.59 -2.48
CA SER A 25 -8.27 -6.90 -2.42
C SER A 25 -9.13 -5.66 -2.64
N MET A 26 -8.82 -4.53 -1.99
CA MET A 26 -9.55 -3.26 -2.21
C MET A 26 -9.47 -2.80 -3.68
N ILE A 27 -8.28 -2.90 -4.30
CA ILE A 27 -8.07 -2.57 -5.70
C ILE A 27 -8.92 -3.48 -6.60
N HIS A 28 -8.91 -4.79 -6.33
CA HIS A 28 -9.65 -5.78 -7.10
C HIS A 28 -11.17 -5.58 -7.00
N GLU A 29 -11.69 -5.39 -5.79
CA GLU A 29 -13.11 -5.09 -5.55
C GLU A 29 -13.56 -3.81 -6.26
N ALA A 30 -12.74 -2.76 -6.18
CA ALA A 30 -13.03 -1.51 -6.87
C ALA A 30 -13.03 -1.68 -8.41
N ALA A 31 -12.13 -2.49 -8.96
CA ALA A 31 -12.12 -2.78 -10.40
C ALA A 31 -13.38 -3.53 -10.84
N ILE A 32 -13.87 -4.49 -10.04
CA ILE A 32 -15.09 -5.26 -10.33
C ILE A 32 -16.35 -4.38 -10.31
N THR A 33 -16.40 -3.39 -9.42
CA THR A 33 -17.53 -2.45 -9.34
C THR A 33 -17.55 -1.39 -10.44
N GLY A 34 -16.53 -1.35 -11.30
CA GLY A 34 -16.39 -0.36 -12.37
C GLY A 34 -15.86 0.99 -11.88
N ALA A 35 -15.31 1.04 -10.67
CA ALA A 35 -14.60 2.23 -10.19
C ALA A 35 -13.36 2.48 -11.06
N ARG A 36 -12.97 3.74 -11.20
CA ARG A 36 -11.77 4.16 -11.96
C ARG A 36 -10.61 4.57 -11.06
N LEU A 37 -10.86 4.63 -9.75
CA LEU A 37 -9.93 5.16 -8.77
C LEU A 37 -10.21 4.53 -7.41
N VAL A 38 -9.13 4.21 -6.70
CA VAL A 38 -9.15 3.83 -5.28
C VAL A 38 -8.41 4.90 -4.50
N PHE A 39 -9.00 5.36 -3.40
CA PHE A 39 -8.34 6.26 -2.47
C PHE A 39 -8.10 5.55 -1.14
N ILE A 40 -6.84 5.50 -0.70
CA ILE A 40 -6.44 4.87 0.56
C ILE A 40 -5.93 5.98 1.47
N VAL A 41 -6.68 6.22 2.55
CA VAL A 41 -6.35 7.24 3.56
C VAL A 41 -5.11 6.86 4.37
N ASN A 42 -4.38 7.84 4.88
CA ASN A 42 -3.12 7.65 5.62
C ASN A 42 -3.24 6.67 6.79
N GLU A 43 -4.37 6.66 7.50
CA GLU A 43 -4.64 5.77 8.64
C GLU A 43 -4.64 4.29 8.22
N LYS A 44 -4.87 3.99 6.94
CA LYS A 44 -4.82 2.64 6.37
C LYS A 44 -3.45 2.25 5.81
N LEU A 45 -2.53 3.21 5.65
CA LEU A 45 -1.19 2.98 5.11
C LEU A 45 -0.16 2.61 6.19
N GLY A 46 -0.54 2.73 7.47
CA GLY A 46 0.33 2.44 8.60
C GLY A 46 1.37 3.53 8.83
N THR A 47 2.61 3.13 9.05
CA THR A 47 3.76 4.03 9.22
C THR A 47 4.20 4.64 7.89
N THR A 48 4.95 5.74 7.95
CA THR A 48 5.54 6.36 6.74
C THR A 48 6.37 5.37 5.91
N ARG A 49 7.08 4.44 6.58
CA ARG A 49 7.85 3.40 5.89
C ARG A 49 6.95 2.44 5.12
N GLU A 50 5.88 1.98 5.74
CA GLU A 50 4.90 1.08 5.11
C GLU A 50 4.22 1.78 3.93
N ALA A 51 3.83 3.04 4.08
CA ALA A 51 3.30 3.86 2.99
C ALA A 51 4.25 3.92 1.78
N ILE A 52 5.55 4.13 2.02
CA ILE A 52 6.58 4.11 0.96
C ILE A 52 6.66 2.73 0.30
N PHE A 53 6.62 1.65 1.08
CA PHE A 53 6.67 0.28 0.55
C PHE A 53 5.43 -0.04 -0.29
N ILE A 54 4.24 0.28 0.19
CA ILE A 54 2.97 0.13 -0.51
C ILE A 54 3.05 0.81 -1.88
N VAL A 55 3.42 2.10 -1.89
CA VAL A 55 3.48 2.88 -3.13
C VAL A 55 4.54 2.33 -4.08
N THR A 56 5.69 1.91 -3.56
CA THR A 56 6.76 1.32 -4.36
C THR A 56 6.29 0.02 -5.02
N LEU A 57 5.70 -0.88 -4.25
CA LEU A 57 5.19 -2.16 -4.76
C LEU A 57 4.08 -1.96 -5.79
N LEU A 58 3.11 -1.09 -5.51
CA LEU A 58 2.03 -0.80 -6.46
C LEU A 58 2.58 -0.26 -7.78
N ARG A 59 3.57 0.64 -7.75
CA ARG A 59 4.22 1.14 -8.97
C ARG A 59 5.00 0.05 -9.70
N LEU A 60 5.68 -0.84 -8.97
CA LEU A 60 6.37 -2.00 -9.56
C LEU A 60 5.39 -2.96 -10.25
N HIS A 61 4.17 -3.08 -9.74
CA HIS A 61 3.08 -3.85 -10.35
C HIS A 61 2.32 -3.11 -11.46
N GLY A 62 2.77 -1.90 -11.84
CA GLY A 62 2.22 -1.14 -12.96
C GLY A 62 1.06 -0.20 -12.62
N TYR A 63 0.73 -0.02 -11.34
CA TYR A 63 -0.32 0.93 -10.94
C TYR A 63 0.17 2.39 -10.99
N GLU A 64 -0.69 3.29 -11.46
CA GLU A 64 -0.45 4.73 -11.36
C GLU A 64 -0.88 5.22 -9.96
N VAL A 65 0.10 5.57 -9.11
CA VAL A 65 -0.13 6.00 -7.73
C VAL A 65 0.28 7.45 -7.52
N LYS A 66 -0.65 8.27 -7.02
CA LYS A 66 -0.43 9.69 -6.66
C LYS A 66 -0.59 9.90 -5.16
N PHE A 67 0.29 10.71 -4.58
CA PHE A 67 0.23 11.13 -3.19
C PHE A 67 -0.68 12.34 -3.03
N HIS A 68 -1.43 12.34 -1.93
CA HIS A 68 -2.26 13.44 -1.47
C HIS A 68 -1.96 13.69 0.01
N GLN A 69 -2.43 14.83 0.54
CA GLN A 69 -2.23 15.15 1.95
C GLN A 69 -2.87 14.10 2.88
N GLU A 70 -4.02 13.56 2.47
CA GLU A 70 -4.82 12.61 3.27
C GLU A 70 -4.56 11.14 2.95
N GLY A 71 -3.72 10.82 1.96
CA GLY A 71 -3.53 9.44 1.52
C GLY A 71 -2.90 9.28 0.15
N ILE A 72 -3.22 8.18 -0.51
CA ILE A 72 -2.81 7.88 -1.89
C ILE A 72 -4.01 7.56 -2.76
N SER A 73 -3.94 7.93 -4.04
CA SER A 73 -4.90 7.50 -5.05
C SER A 73 -4.25 6.56 -6.04
N ILE A 74 -4.96 5.49 -6.40
CA ILE A 74 -4.54 4.47 -7.36
C ILE A 74 -5.53 4.49 -8.51
N LYS A 75 -5.04 4.66 -9.73
CA LYS A 75 -5.87 4.55 -10.94
C LYS A 75 -6.05 3.07 -11.31
N LEU A 76 -7.29 2.67 -11.59
CA LEU A 76 -7.66 1.31 -12.00
C LEU A 76 -7.71 1.19 -13.53
#